data_AF-A0A957GHS4-F1
#
_entry.id   AF-A0A957GHS4-F1
#
_cell.length_a   1.000
_cell.length_b   1.000
_cell.length_c   1.000
_cell.angle_alpha   90.00
_cell.angle_beta   90.00
_cell.angle_gamma   90.00
#
_symmetry.space_group_name_H-M   'P 1'
#
loop_
_entity.id
_entity.type
_entity.pdbx_description
1 polymer ?
#
loop_
_entity_poly.entity_id
_entity_poly.type
_entity_poly.pdbx_seq_one_letter_code
_entity_poly.pdbx_strand_id
1 'polypeptide(L)'
;MTPTTAYTSQLRQALEHFHDPEWLGTHSPLATPYFLGSLLRDETTAVSRGRRLQTLIHTAAATLWDGPLPTDRHQLAAAAFAQRDELGATKSPRYSYLLLELYYLRRHFSPRQEPLPRVNDILDFAATSKTRFFSHIKQIINDIGEQLLRHAQPTFRLETPRLTHTLIGRQPLIAQALAQLQQGHSVAISGGGGMGKTVLATAVSQQWPHPVFYYTIRPGLNDHLDDLLFALGHFLHQHDASRLWLQRLADHGQPLNTDLALGLLRDDLHAVGQPLLCFDELDRLGDLMQR
;
A
#
# COMPACT_ATOMS: atom_id res chain seq x y z
N MET A 1 -18.81 0.37 3.23
CA MET A 1 -18.10 -0.23 2.07
C MET A 1 -17.23 -1.36 2.59
N THR A 2 -17.18 -2.52 1.92
CA THR A 2 -16.23 -3.59 2.28
C THR A 2 -14.79 -3.15 1.99
N PRO A 3 -13.79 -3.49 2.83
CA PRO A 3 -12.40 -3.05 2.69
C PRO A 3 -11.80 -3.35 1.31
N THR A 4 -12.12 -4.51 0.73
CA THR A 4 -11.71 -4.90 -0.62
C THR A 4 -12.17 -3.88 -1.69
N THR A 5 -13.34 -3.27 -1.51
CA THR A 5 -13.87 -2.26 -2.44
C THR A 5 -13.13 -0.93 -2.33
N ALA A 6 -12.66 -0.56 -1.14
CA ALA A 6 -11.88 0.66 -0.95
C ALA A 6 -10.47 0.52 -1.56
N TYR A 7 -9.77 -0.59 -1.28
CA TYR A 7 -8.46 -0.88 -1.87
C TYR A 7 -8.49 -0.90 -3.41
N THR A 8 -9.41 -1.65 -4.01
CA THR A 8 -9.56 -1.74 -5.47
C THR A 8 -9.87 -0.38 -6.10
N SER A 9 -10.62 0.49 -5.41
CA SER A 9 -10.85 1.87 -5.86
C SER A 9 -9.56 2.69 -5.87
N GLN A 10 -8.73 2.59 -4.83
CA GLN A 10 -7.44 3.29 -4.78
C GLN A 10 -6.48 2.80 -5.85
N LEU A 11 -6.46 1.48 -6.10
CA LEU A 11 -5.66 0.90 -7.18
C LEU A 11 -6.13 1.35 -8.56
N ARG A 12 -7.45 1.41 -8.80
CA ARG A 12 -7.99 1.98 -10.03
C ARG A 12 -7.51 3.41 -10.24
N GLN A 13 -7.60 4.25 -9.21
CA GLN A 13 -7.18 5.64 -9.30
C GLN A 13 -5.67 5.76 -9.59
N ALA A 14 -4.85 4.91 -8.96
CA ALA A 14 -3.42 4.83 -9.25
C ALA A 14 -3.13 4.39 -10.70
N LEU A 15 -3.91 3.47 -11.27
CA LEU A 15 -3.79 3.06 -12.67
C LEU A 15 -4.23 4.15 -13.65
N GLU A 16 -5.29 4.90 -13.33
CA GLU A 16 -5.76 6.04 -14.15
C GLU A 16 -4.72 7.17 -14.21
N HIS A 17 -3.96 7.37 -13.13
CA HIS A 17 -2.86 8.33 -13.05
C HIS A 17 -1.48 7.68 -13.20
N PHE A 18 -1.40 6.47 -13.78
CA PHE A 18 -0.18 5.68 -13.80
C PHE A 18 1.03 6.44 -14.36
N HIS A 19 0.83 7.28 -15.37
CA HIS A 19 1.91 8.04 -16.03
C HIS A 19 2.31 9.35 -15.34
N ASP A 20 1.69 9.69 -14.21
CA ASP A 20 1.97 10.91 -13.47
C ASP A 20 2.61 10.56 -12.10
N PRO A 21 3.94 10.41 -12.04
CA PRO A 21 4.62 10.01 -10.81
C PRO A 21 4.50 11.06 -9.69
N GLU A 22 4.32 12.33 -10.02
CA GLU A 22 4.12 13.38 -9.01
C GLU A 22 2.74 13.25 -8.38
N TRP A 23 1.71 13.05 -9.21
CA TRP A 23 0.35 12.79 -8.72
C TRP A 23 0.32 11.53 -7.86
N LEU A 24 0.92 10.42 -8.33
CA LEU A 24 0.97 9.16 -7.59
C LEU A 24 1.60 9.35 -6.21
N GLY A 25 2.77 9.97 -6.14
CA GLY A 25 3.47 10.18 -4.87
C GLY A 25 2.77 11.10 -3.88
N THR A 26 1.93 12.00 -4.38
CA THR A 26 1.23 13.02 -3.57
C THR A 26 -0.14 12.54 -3.12
N HIS A 27 -0.89 11.88 -4.00
CA HIS A 27 -2.31 11.58 -3.80
C HIS A 27 -2.61 10.10 -3.59
N SER A 28 -1.77 9.18 -4.10
CA SER A 28 -2.05 7.75 -4.00
C SER A 28 -1.66 7.21 -2.61
N PRO A 29 -2.58 6.59 -1.85
CA PRO A 29 -2.24 5.92 -0.60
C PRO A 29 -1.31 4.72 -0.83
N LEU A 30 -1.26 4.17 -2.05
CA LEU A 30 -0.36 3.08 -2.43
C LEU A 30 1.09 3.55 -2.64
N ALA A 31 1.34 4.86 -2.72
CA ALA A 31 2.69 5.41 -2.79
C ALA A 31 3.24 5.81 -1.41
N THR A 32 2.50 5.51 -0.33
CA THR A 32 2.89 5.91 1.03
C THR A 32 3.98 5.00 1.60
N PRO A 33 4.71 5.46 2.62
CA PRO A 33 5.68 4.62 3.35
C PRO A 33 5.07 3.34 3.91
N TYR A 34 3.79 3.35 4.32
CA TYR A 34 3.09 2.14 4.76
C TYR A 34 3.06 1.08 3.65
N PHE A 35 2.61 1.47 2.45
CA PHE A 35 2.42 0.51 1.37
C PHE A 35 3.74 0.07 0.73
N LEU A 36 4.65 1.01 0.50
CA LEU A 36 5.92 0.74 -0.18
C LEU A 36 7.02 0.26 0.78
N GLY A 37 6.97 0.66 2.05
CA GLY A 37 7.91 0.26 3.10
C GLY A 37 9.37 0.41 2.68
N SER A 38 10.13 -0.69 2.80
CA SER A 38 11.56 -0.77 2.46
C SER A 38 11.88 -0.56 0.98
N LEU A 39 10.89 -0.50 0.07
CA LEU A 39 11.12 -0.13 -1.33
C LEU A 39 11.49 1.35 -1.48
N LEU A 40 11.16 2.19 -0.50
CA LEU A 40 11.46 3.63 -0.50
C LEU A 40 12.87 3.96 -0.01
N ARG A 41 13.88 3.09 -0.19
CA ARG A 41 15.27 3.25 0.31
C ARG A 41 15.80 4.70 0.20
N ASP A 42 15.56 5.49 1.24
CA ASP A 42 15.82 6.94 1.38
C ASP A 42 15.12 7.89 0.39
N GLU A 43 14.12 7.40 -0.35
CA GLU A 43 13.34 8.17 -1.32
C GLU A 43 12.20 8.95 -0.65
N THR A 44 12.36 10.27 -0.58
CA THR A 44 11.48 11.14 0.22
C THR A 44 10.59 12.05 -0.60
N THR A 45 10.88 12.23 -1.89
CA THR A 45 10.11 13.10 -2.78
C THR A 45 8.84 12.41 -3.27
N ALA A 46 7.79 13.18 -3.58
CA ALA A 46 6.58 12.62 -4.18
C ALA A 46 6.92 11.87 -5.49
N VAL A 47 7.69 12.49 -6.38
CA VAL A 47 8.07 11.89 -7.67
C VAL A 47 8.79 10.54 -7.49
N SER A 48 9.72 10.42 -6.54
CA SER A 48 10.43 9.16 -6.29
C SER A 48 9.49 8.08 -5.77
N ARG A 49 8.61 8.40 -4.82
CA ARG A 49 7.57 7.48 -4.33
C ARG A 49 6.64 7.01 -5.45
N GLY A 50 6.20 7.93 -6.31
CA GLY A 50 5.36 7.60 -7.46
C GLY A 50 6.05 6.66 -8.46
N ARG A 51 7.34 6.88 -8.75
CA ARG A 51 8.14 5.97 -9.60
C ARG A 51 8.30 4.59 -8.98
N ARG A 52 8.40 4.50 -7.65
CA ARG A 52 8.45 3.21 -6.95
C ARG A 52 7.13 2.47 -7.03
N LEU A 53 6.00 3.17 -6.87
CA LEU A 53 4.69 2.58 -7.10
C LEU A 53 4.54 2.09 -8.55
N GLN A 54 4.98 2.87 -9.55
CA GLN A 54 4.98 2.43 -10.95
C GLN A 54 5.79 1.15 -11.16
N THR A 55 6.99 1.09 -10.60
CA THR A 55 7.87 -0.09 -10.69
C THR A 55 7.22 -1.32 -10.06
N LEU A 56 6.56 -1.14 -8.91
CA LEU A 56 5.85 -2.20 -8.22
C LEU A 56 4.64 -2.69 -9.01
N ILE A 57 3.83 -1.78 -9.59
CA ILE A 57 2.70 -2.11 -10.47
C ILE A 57 3.20 -2.87 -11.71
N HIS A 58 4.30 -2.45 -12.33
CA HIS A 58 4.90 -3.18 -13.45
C HIS A 58 5.36 -4.58 -13.05
N THR A 59 5.96 -4.73 -11.88
CA THR A 59 6.40 -6.03 -11.36
C THR A 59 5.20 -6.95 -11.13
N ALA A 60 4.13 -6.43 -10.52
CA ALA A 60 2.88 -7.15 -10.30
C ALA A 60 2.15 -7.49 -11.60
N ALA A 61 2.19 -6.60 -12.60
CA ALA A 61 1.64 -6.87 -13.92
C ALA A 61 2.41 -7.98 -14.63
N ALA A 62 3.74 -7.98 -14.53
CA ALA A 62 4.59 -8.96 -15.20
C ALA A 62 4.29 -10.42 -14.79
N THR A 63 3.82 -10.66 -13.56
CA THR A 63 3.45 -12.00 -13.10
C THR A 63 2.20 -12.55 -13.79
N LEU A 64 1.36 -11.68 -14.37
CA LEU A 64 0.21 -12.09 -15.16
C LEU A 64 0.62 -12.66 -16.54
N TRP A 65 1.82 -12.38 -17.02
CA TRP A 65 2.24 -12.82 -18.36
C TRP A 65 2.70 -14.28 -18.43
N ASP A 66 3.16 -14.85 -17.32
CA ASP A 66 3.68 -16.22 -17.24
C ASP A 66 4.66 -16.57 -18.38
N GLY A 67 5.81 -15.88 -18.41
CA GLY A 67 6.84 -16.07 -19.45
C GLY A 67 7.68 -14.81 -19.72
N PRO A 68 8.53 -14.84 -20.76
CA PRO A 68 9.28 -13.65 -21.17
C PRO A 68 8.32 -12.57 -21.69
N LEU A 69 8.40 -11.37 -21.09
CA LEU A 69 7.58 -10.24 -21.50
C LEU A 69 7.91 -9.81 -22.92
N PRO A 70 6.92 -9.34 -23.69
CA PRO A 70 7.16 -8.75 -25.00
C PRO A 70 8.12 -7.56 -24.87
N THR A 71 9.15 -7.50 -25.71
CA THR A 71 10.13 -6.41 -25.64
C THR A 71 9.70 -5.19 -26.46
N ASP A 72 8.82 -5.39 -27.43
CA ASP A 72 8.37 -4.37 -28.37
C ASP A 72 6.88 -4.50 -28.73
N ARG A 73 6.39 -3.50 -29.46
CA ARG A 73 5.00 -3.42 -29.92
C ARG A 73 4.61 -4.58 -30.84
N HIS A 74 5.51 -5.07 -31.69
CA HIS A 74 5.21 -6.13 -32.65
C HIS A 74 5.01 -7.46 -31.94
N GLN A 75 5.87 -7.79 -30.97
CA GLN A 75 5.74 -8.99 -30.14
C GLN A 75 4.46 -8.96 -29.31
N LEU A 76 4.14 -7.80 -28.71
CA LEU A 76 2.91 -7.63 -27.93
C LEU A 76 1.66 -7.80 -28.81
N ALA A 77 1.69 -7.25 -30.03
CA ALA A 77 0.61 -7.43 -31.00
C ALA A 77 0.46 -8.89 -31.45
N ALA A 78 1.57 -9.56 -31.78
CA ALA A 78 1.57 -10.97 -32.17
C ALA A 78 0.99 -11.86 -31.05
N ALA A 79 1.39 -11.61 -29.80
CA ALA A 79 0.88 -12.35 -28.66
C ALA A 79 -0.62 -12.08 -28.40
N ALA A 80 -1.10 -10.85 -28.64
CA ALA A 80 -2.52 -10.54 -28.58
C ALA A 80 -3.33 -11.24 -29.67
N PHE A 81 -2.83 -11.32 -30.90
CA PHE A 81 -3.47 -12.09 -31.97
C PHE A 81 -3.48 -13.59 -31.65
N ALA A 82 -2.36 -14.15 -31.18
CA ALA A 82 -2.29 -15.56 -30.79
C ALA A 82 -3.29 -15.90 -29.67
N GLN A 83 -3.47 -15.00 -28.69
CA GLN A 83 -4.48 -15.19 -27.64
C GLN A 83 -5.92 -15.15 -28.20
N ARG A 84 -6.23 -14.38 -29.24
CA ARG A 84 -7.60 -14.35 -29.81
C ARG A 84 -8.03 -15.69 -30.39
N ASP A 85 -7.08 -16.45 -30.91
CA ASP A 85 -7.34 -17.74 -31.56
C ASP A 85 -7.44 -18.90 -30.54
N GLU A 86 -7.11 -18.64 -29.27
CA GLU A 86 -7.14 -19.63 -28.20
C GLU A 86 -8.50 -19.69 -27.47
N LEU A 87 -9.06 -20.89 -27.37
CA LEU A 87 -10.33 -21.13 -26.66
C LEU A 87 -10.20 -20.79 -25.17
N GLY A 88 -11.00 -19.82 -24.69
CA GLY A 88 -11.00 -19.40 -23.30
C GLY A 88 -9.99 -18.31 -22.95
N ALA A 89 -9.26 -17.78 -23.94
CA ALA A 89 -8.22 -16.77 -23.75
C ALA A 89 -8.66 -15.50 -23.00
N THR A 90 -9.94 -15.12 -23.08
CA THR A 90 -10.45 -13.95 -22.34
C THR A 90 -10.39 -14.09 -20.80
N LYS A 91 -10.08 -15.29 -20.30
CA LYS A 91 -9.87 -15.58 -18.87
C LYS A 91 -8.40 -15.86 -18.53
N SER A 92 -7.49 -15.77 -19.50
CA SER A 92 -6.07 -16.06 -19.26
C SER A 92 -5.40 -14.87 -18.54
N PRO A 93 -4.45 -15.13 -17.62
CA PRO A 93 -3.62 -14.07 -17.03
C PRO A 93 -2.91 -13.22 -18.09
N ARG A 94 -2.48 -13.84 -19.20
CA ARG A 94 -1.87 -13.14 -20.33
C ARG A 94 -2.81 -12.12 -20.96
N TYR A 95 -4.08 -12.46 -21.15
CA TYR A 95 -5.08 -11.53 -21.65
C TYR A 95 -5.32 -10.37 -20.66
N SER A 96 -5.32 -10.65 -19.36
CA SER A 96 -5.35 -9.61 -18.32
C SER A 96 -4.18 -8.63 -18.42
N TYR A 97 -2.96 -9.13 -18.63
CA TYR A 97 -1.77 -8.30 -18.89
C TYR A 97 -1.93 -7.44 -20.15
N LEU A 98 -2.41 -8.02 -21.26
CA LEU A 98 -2.59 -7.29 -22.52
C LEU A 98 -3.54 -6.09 -22.34
N LEU A 99 -4.69 -6.31 -21.71
CA LEU A 99 -5.67 -5.24 -21.49
C LEU A 99 -5.12 -4.16 -20.55
N LEU A 100 -4.38 -4.56 -19.51
CA LEU A 100 -3.72 -3.64 -18.60
C LEU A 100 -2.67 -2.77 -19.32
N GLU A 101 -1.86 -3.40 -20.19
CA GLU A 101 -0.84 -2.74 -20.98
C GLU A 101 -1.43 -1.75 -22.00
N LEU A 102 -2.51 -2.15 -22.69
CA LEU A 102 -3.20 -1.28 -23.66
C LEU A 102 -3.92 -0.11 -23.01
N TYR A 103 -4.57 -0.36 -21.87
CA TYR A 103 -5.46 0.64 -21.27
C TYR A 103 -4.71 1.58 -20.32
N TYR A 104 -3.89 1.04 -19.42
CA TYR A 104 -3.27 1.79 -18.32
C TYR A 104 -1.74 1.96 -18.45
N LEU A 105 -0.96 0.89 -18.65
CA LEU A 105 0.50 0.95 -18.49
C LEU A 105 1.24 1.54 -19.69
N ARG A 106 0.76 1.26 -20.91
CA ARG A 106 1.18 1.87 -22.17
C ARG A 106 2.70 1.99 -22.35
N ARG A 107 3.45 0.99 -21.90
CA ARG A 107 4.91 0.90 -22.05
C ARG A 107 5.30 0.73 -23.51
N HIS A 108 4.52 -0.07 -24.26
CA HIS A 108 4.77 -0.35 -25.67
C HIS A 108 3.93 0.52 -26.63
N PHE A 109 2.92 1.22 -26.11
CA PHE A 109 2.01 2.10 -26.85
C PHE A 109 1.99 3.50 -26.25
N SER A 110 3.00 4.31 -26.58
CA SER A 110 3.17 5.64 -25.96
C SER A 110 1.91 6.52 -26.06
N PRO A 111 1.50 7.22 -24.98
CA PRO A 111 0.33 8.10 -24.98
C PRO A 111 0.38 9.25 -25.99
N ARG A 112 1.57 9.58 -26.51
CA ARG A 112 1.78 10.70 -27.44
C ARG A 112 1.86 10.26 -28.90
N GLN A 113 1.78 8.96 -29.18
CA GLN A 113 1.83 8.45 -30.55
C GLN A 113 0.41 8.14 -31.00
N GLU A 114 0.01 8.71 -32.14
CA GLU A 114 -1.21 8.28 -32.79
C GLU A 114 -1.13 6.81 -33.26
N PRO A 115 -2.24 6.09 -33.24
CA PRO A 115 -3.49 6.48 -32.60
C PRO A 115 -3.33 6.24 -31.10
N LEU A 116 -3.61 7.26 -30.28
CA LEU A 116 -4.05 7.02 -28.90
C LEU A 116 -5.17 5.99 -29.02
N PRO A 117 -5.04 4.76 -28.49
CA PRO A 117 -6.09 3.79 -28.70
C PRO A 117 -7.28 4.32 -27.89
N ARG A 118 -8.27 4.88 -28.59
CA ARG A 118 -9.57 5.16 -28.01
C ARG A 118 -10.05 3.84 -27.42
N VAL A 119 -10.92 3.90 -26.41
CA VAL A 119 -11.49 2.67 -25.84
C VAL A 119 -11.97 1.74 -26.96
N ASN A 120 -12.60 2.29 -28.00
CA ASN A 120 -13.03 1.55 -29.18
C ASN A 120 -11.89 0.82 -29.93
N ASP A 121 -10.72 1.45 -30.10
CA ASP A 121 -9.58 0.80 -30.75
C ASP A 121 -9.05 -0.38 -29.91
N ILE A 122 -9.12 -0.27 -28.58
CA ILE A 122 -8.80 -1.37 -27.66
C ILE A 122 -9.86 -2.48 -27.78
N LEU A 123 -11.14 -2.12 -27.88
CA LEU A 123 -12.24 -3.08 -28.06
C LEU A 123 -12.07 -3.87 -29.36
N ASP A 124 -11.76 -3.19 -30.46
CA ASP A 124 -11.54 -3.78 -31.78
C ASP A 124 -10.30 -4.67 -31.78
N PHE A 125 -9.20 -4.18 -31.18
CA PHE A 125 -7.96 -4.92 -31.04
C PHE A 125 -8.15 -6.20 -30.21
N ALA A 126 -8.83 -6.09 -29.07
CA ALA A 126 -9.12 -7.20 -28.16
C ALA A 126 -10.34 -8.04 -28.56
N ALA A 127 -11.00 -7.72 -29.68
CA ALA A 127 -12.22 -8.36 -30.18
C ALA A 127 -13.29 -8.59 -29.09
N THR A 128 -13.59 -7.55 -28.31
CA THR A 128 -14.50 -7.64 -27.16
C THR A 128 -15.54 -6.52 -27.19
N SER A 129 -16.71 -6.77 -26.58
CA SER A 129 -17.72 -5.72 -26.43
C SER A 129 -17.36 -4.76 -25.31
N LYS A 130 -17.88 -3.53 -25.38
CA LYS A 130 -17.68 -2.51 -24.34
C LYS A 130 -18.08 -3.00 -22.94
N THR A 131 -19.23 -3.69 -22.82
CA THR A 131 -19.70 -4.23 -21.55
C THR A 131 -18.74 -5.29 -20.99
N ARG A 132 -18.30 -6.22 -21.84
CA ARG A 132 -17.38 -7.29 -21.44
C ARG A 132 -16.01 -6.72 -21.08
N PHE A 133 -15.52 -5.73 -21.82
CA PHE A 133 -14.29 -5.01 -21.51
C PHE A 133 -14.29 -4.41 -20.09
N PHE A 134 -15.32 -3.66 -19.70
CA PHE A 134 -15.35 -3.09 -18.34
C PHE A 134 -15.48 -4.15 -17.25
N SER A 135 -16.14 -5.26 -17.54
CA SER A 135 -16.14 -6.42 -16.64
C SER A 135 -14.74 -7.04 -16.50
N HIS A 136 -14.01 -7.18 -17.60
CA HIS A 136 -12.62 -7.66 -17.58
C HIS A 136 -11.71 -6.69 -16.83
N ILE A 137 -11.81 -5.37 -17.07
CA ILE A 137 -11.03 -4.37 -16.33
C ILE A 137 -11.28 -4.47 -14.82
N LYS A 138 -12.53 -4.67 -14.39
CA LYS A 138 -12.84 -4.88 -12.96
C LYS A 138 -12.13 -6.12 -12.40
N GLN A 139 -12.13 -7.22 -13.13
CA GLN A 139 -11.43 -8.44 -12.73
C GLN A 139 -9.90 -8.22 -12.71
N ILE A 140 -9.34 -7.60 -13.74
CA ILE A 140 -7.91 -7.30 -13.86
C ILE A 140 -7.43 -6.45 -12.68
N ILE A 141 -8.21 -5.46 -12.26
CA ILE A 141 -7.88 -4.63 -11.09
C ILE A 141 -7.80 -5.49 -9.82
N ASN A 142 -8.69 -6.48 -9.66
CA ASN A 142 -8.61 -7.41 -8.54
C ASN A 142 -7.36 -8.30 -8.65
N ASP A 143 -7.11 -8.87 -9.83
CA ASP A 143 -5.99 -9.79 -10.08
C ASP A 143 -4.64 -9.09 -9.83
N ILE A 144 -4.44 -7.90 -10.40
CA ILE A 144 -3.22 -7.12 -10.15
C ILE A 144 -3.15 -6.61 -8.71
N GLY A 145 -4.28 -6.31 -8.08
CA GLY A 145 -4.33 -5.94 -6.67
C GLY A 145 -3.77 -7.04 -5.78
N GLU A 146 -4.15 -8.29 -6.03
CA GLU A 146 -3.61 -9.44 -5.32
C GLU A 146 -2.09 -9.58 -5.53
N GLN A 147 -1.62 -9.47 -6.78
CA GLN A 147 -0.18 -9.52 -7.08
C GLN A 147 0.58 -8.36 -6.42
N LEU A 148 -0.01 -7.15 -6.42
CA LEU A 148 0.56 -5.97 -5.79
C LEU A 148 0.74 -6.19 -4.29
N LEU A 149 -0.27 -6.73 -3.60
CA LEU A 149 -0.19 -7.08 -2.18
C LEU A 149 0.87 -8.16 -1.91
N ARG A 150 0.98 -9.18 -2.77
CA ARG A 150 2.00 -10.23 -2.65
C ARG A 150 3.43 -9.69 -2.79
N HIS A 151 3.66 -8.70 -3.64
CA HIS A 151 4.99 -8.08 -3.82
C HIS A 151 5.28 -6.97 -2.79
N ALA A 152 4.26 -6.19 -2.44
CA ALA A 152 4.37 -5.11 -1.48
C ALA A 152 4.49 -5.62 -0.04
N GLN A 153 3.77 -6.70 0.29
CA GLN A 153 3.67 -7.25 1.65
C GLN A 153 3.56 -6.14 2.71
N PRO A 154 2.62 -5.18 2.55
CA PRO A 154 2.65 -3.94 3.31
C PRO A 154 2.51 -4.21 4.82
N THR A 155 1.72 -5.22 5.20
CA THR A 155 1.51 -5.60 6.60
C THR A 155 2.76 -6.18 7.29
N PHE A 156 3.73 -6.67 6.51
CA PHE A 156 5.04 -7.12 7.02
C PHE A 156 6.08 -6.00 7.04
N ARG A 157 5.74 -4.80 6.55
CA ARG A 157 6.66 -3.67 6.45
C ARG A 157 6.25 -2.60 7.44
N LEU A 158 6.80 -2.69 8.63
CA LEU A 158 6.60 -1.69 9.68
C LEU A 158 7.10 -0.32 9.23
N GLU A 159 6.34 0.72 9.56
CA GLU A 159 6.70 2.09 9.20
C GLU A 159 7.89 2.56 10.05
N THR A 160 8.89 3.14 9.40
CA THR A 160 10.03 3.78 10.06
C THR A 160 10.19 5.20 9.52
N PRO A 161 9.29 6.14 9.89
CA PRO A 161 9.38 7.50 9.39
C PRO A 161 10.73 8.13 9.79
N ARG A 162 11.35 8.84 8.85
CA ARG A 162 12.64 9.50 9.06
C ARG A 162 12.49 11.00 8.87
N LEU A 163 13.07 11.78 9.78
CA LEU A 163 13.28 13.20 9.54
C LEU A 163 14.23 13.41 8.37
N THR A 164 13.78 14.21 7.40
CA THR A 164 14.58 14.60 6.23
C THR A 164 15.19 16.00 6.36
N HIS A 165 14.70 16.78 7.32
CA HIS A 165 15.11 18.16 7.54
C HIS A 165 15.22 18.47 9.04
N THR A 166 16.08 19.42 9.38
CA THR A 166 16.21 19.94 10.74
C THR A 166 14.95 20.71 11.13
N LEU A 167 14.38 20.37 12.30
CA LEU A 167 13.25 21.08 12.86
C LEU A 167 13.71 22.34 13.60
N ILE A 168 13.30 23.51 13.12
CA ILE A 168 13.61 24.79 13.75
C ILE A 168 12.52 25.14 14.79
N GLY A 169 12.93 25.49 16.01
CA GLY A 169 12.04 26.03 17.05
C GLY A 169 11.08 25.02 17.70
N ARG A 170 11.16 23.72 17.36
CA ARG A 170 10.27 22.68 17.92
C ARG A 170 10.86 21.92 19.10
N GLN A 171 12.11 22.19 19.48
CA GLN A 171 12.80 21.50 20.56
C GLN A 171 12.06 21.49 21.90
N PRO A 172 11.42 22.60 22.35
CA PRO A 172 10.68 22.58 23.61
C PRO A 172 9.49 21.61 23.59
N LEU A 173 8.79 21.49 22.46
CA LEU A 173 7.67 20.57 22.29
C LEU A 173 8.13 19.11 22.28
N ILE A 174 9.28 18.84 21.64
CA ILE A 174 9.89 17.51 21.62
C ILE A 174 10.26 17.10 23.06
N ALA A 175 10.95 17.97 23.79
CA ALA A 175 11.35 17.72 25.17
C ALA A 175 10.15 17.51 26.09
N GLN A 176 9.09 18.31 25.94
CA GLN A 176 7.85 18.16 26.70
C GLN A 176 7.17 16.80 26.41
N ALA A 177 7.06 16.41 25.15
CA ALA A 177 6.45 15.13 24.76
C ALA A 177 7.26 13.95 25.32
N LEU A 178 8.59 13.97 25.18
CA LEU A 178 9.47 12.93 25.71
C LEU A 178 9.35 12.81 27.24
N ALA A 179 9.33 13.94 27.96
CA ALA A 179 9.21 13.92 29.41
C ALA A 179 7.90 13.28 29.88
N GLN A 180 6.78 13.54 29.18
CA GLN A 180 5.49 12.91 29.47
C GLN A 180 5.49 11.41 29.14
N LEU A 181 6.03 11.03 27.98
CA LEU A 181 6.14 9.62 27.58
C LEU A 181 7.01 8.81 28.54
N GLN A 182 8.13 9.37 29.01
CA GLN A 182 9.02 8.74 29.98
C GLN A 182 8.37 8.52 31.36
N GLN A 183 7.32 9.29 31.68
CA GLN A 183 6.51 9.09 32.89
C GLN A 183 5.41 8.03 32.70
N GLY A 184 5.33 7.39 31.53
CA GLY A 184 4.29 6.41 31.20
C GLY A 184 2.96 7.03 30.78
N HIS A 185 2.93 8.34 30.50
CA HIS A 185 1.72 8.99 30.00
C HIS A 185 1.57 8.80 28.48
N SER A 186 0.33 8.90 28.01
CA SER A 186 0.02 9.02 26.58
C SER A 186 0.07 10.49 26.15
N VAL A 187 0.69 10.75 25.00
CA VAL A 187 0.79 12.11 24.43
C VAL A 187 -0.02 12.17 23.14
N ALA A 188 -0.95 13.12 23.06
CA ALA A 188 -1.69 13.44 21.84
C ALA A 188 -1.12 14.71 21.20
N ILE A 189 -0.75 14.63 19.91
CA ILE A 189 -0.30 15.77 19.11
C ILE A 189 -1.44 16.19 18.18
N SER A 190 -2.04 17.36 18.45
CA SER A 190 -3.18 17.89 17.70
C SER A 190 -2.87 19.24 17.04
N GLY A 191 -3.68 19.64 16.06
CA GLY A 191 -3.51 20.89 15.31
C GLY A 191 -4.00 20.79 13.87
N GLY A 192 -4.07 21.94 13.18
CA GLY A 192 -4.53 22.03 11.79
C GLY A 192 -3.74 21.17 10.79
N GLY A 193 -4.31 20.94 9.61
CA GLY A 193 -3.62 20.30 8.48
C GLY A 193 -2.35 21.06 8.10
N GLY A 194 -1.28 20.35 7.75
CA GLY A 194 -0.01 20.96 7.33
C GLY A 194 0.87 21.54 8.46
N MET A 195 0.44 21.52 9.72
CA MET A 195 1.19 22.11 10.84
C MET A 195 2.44 21.31 11.29
N GLY A 196 2.77 20.22 10.59
CA GLY A 196 3.94 19.39 10.89
C GLY A 196 3.77 18.43 12.07
N LYS A 197 2.55 17.99 12.38
CA LYS A 197 2.26 17.04 13.48
C LYS A 197 3.03 15.73 13.33
N THR A 198 2.89 15.06 12.19
CA THR A 198 3.63 13.84 11.85
C THR A 198 5.14 14.05 11.93
N VAL A 199 5.63 15.21 11.52
CA VAL A 199 7.07 15.54 11.60
C VAL A 199 7.52 15.68 13.05
N LEU A 200 6.72 16.33 13.90
CA LEU A 200 6.98 16.43 15.34
C LEU A 200 6.95 15.05 16.02
N ALA A 201 5.94 14.22 15.72
CA ALA A 201 5.82 12.85 16.22
C ALA A 201 7.03 12.00 15.79
N THR A 202 7.44 12.11 14.52
CA THR A 202 8.64 11.45 14.00
C THR A 202 9.88 11.86 14.81
N ALA A 203 10.06 13.16 15.07
CA ALA A 203 11.19 13.65 15.86
C ALA A 203 11.22 13.12 17.29
N VAL A 204 10.06 13.06 17.94
CA VAL A 204 9.93 12.45 19.28
C VAL A 204 10.29 10.97 19.21
N SER A 205 9.75 10.24 18.24
CA SER A 205 9.98 8.80 18.09
C SER A 205 11.45 8.46 17.85
N GLN A 206 12.18 9.28 17.07
CA GLN A 206 13.61 9.08 16.82
C GLN A 206 14.49 9.31 18.05
N GLN A 207 14.00 10.04 19.05
CA GLN A 207 14.70 10.28 20.32
C GLN A 207 14.30 9.28 21.40
N TRP A 208 13.38 8.34 21.11
CA TRP A 208 12.99 7.30 22.05
C TRP A 208 14.07 6.21 22.13
N PRO A 209 14.52 5.81 23.33
CA PRO A 209 15.65 4.88 23.48
C PRO A 209 15.28 3.39 23.25
N HIS A 210 14.00 3.06 23.16
CA HIS A 210 13.49 1.70 23.02
C HIS A 210 12.84 1.48 21.65
N PRO A 211 12.44 0.24 21.30
CA PRO A 211 11.71 -0.04 20.07
C PRO A 211 10.51 0.89 19.86
N VAL A 212 10.34 1.32 18.61
CA VAL A 212 9.24 2.21 18.19
C VAL A 212 8.39 1.47 17.18
N PHE A 213 7.11 1.35 17.48
CA PHE A 213 6.09 0.94 16.54
C PHE A 213 5.41 2.18 15.98
N TYR A 214 5.43 2.37 14.66
CA TYR A 214 4.73 3.47 14.00
C TYR A 214 3.66 2.91 13.07
N TYR A 215 2.44 3.44 13.17
CA TYR A 215 1.29 2.97 12.41
C TYR A 215 0.43 4.15 11.94
N THR A 216 0.41 4.40 10.64
CA THR A 216 -0.45 5.42 10.05
C THR A 216 -1.77 4.79 9.62
N ILE A 217 -2.89 5.31 10.12
CA ILE A 217 -4.22 4.80 9.77
C ILE A 217 -4.65 5.33 8.40
N ARG A 218 -4.94 4.40 7.49
CA ARG A 218 -5.35 4.67 6.11
C ARG A 218 -6.69 3.99 5.86
N PRO A 219 -7.78 4.78 5.76
CA PRO A 219 -9.11 4.27 5.51
C PRO A 219 -9.17 3.35 4.29
N GLY A 220 -9.77 2.17 4.48
CA GLY A 220 -9.93 1.14 3.46
C GLY A 220 -8.65 0.40 3.08
N LEU A 221 -7.56 0.58 3.81
CA LEU A 221 -6.29 -0.12 3.57
C LEU A 221 -5.77 -0.84 4.81
N ASN A 222 -5.80 -0.20 5.99
CA ASN A 222 -5.27 -0.77 7.23
C ASN A 222 -6.01 -0.23 8.48
N ASP A 223 -7.29 0.08 8.33
CA ASP A 223 -8.16 0.68 9.34
C ASP A 223 -8.95 -0.36 10.15
N HIS A 224 -8.69 -1.66 9.95
CA HIS A 224 -9.27 -2.72 10.76
C HIS A 224 -8.38 -3.13 11.93
N LEU A 225 -8.99 -3.51 13.05
CA LEU A 225 -8.29 -3.97 14.24
C LEU A 225 -7.37 -5.17 13.94
N ASP A 226 -7.81 -6.08 13.06
CA ASP A 226 -7.02 -7.24 12.63
C ASP A 226 -5.71 -6.84 11.93
N ASP A 227 -5.71 -5.77 11.13
CA ASP A 227 -4.51 -5.25 10.45
C ASP A 227 -3.52 -4.70 11.48
N LEU A 228 -4.03 -3.92 12.44
CA LEU A 228 -3.23 -3.38 13.52
C LEU A 228 -2.64 -4.49 14.40
N LEU A 229 -3.44 -5.47 14.81
CA LEU A 229 -2.98 -6.59 15.63
C LEU A 229 -1.94 -7.45 14.89
N PHE A 230 -2.09 -7.62 13.57
CA PHE A 230 -1.09 -8.30 12.77
C PHE A 230 0.23 -7.51 12.72
N ALA A 231 0.18 -6.21 12.44
CA ALA A 231 1.35 -5.35 12.41
C ALA A 231 2.06 -5.28 13.77
N LEU A 232 1.29 -5.16 14.88
CA LEU A 232 1.82 -5.22 16.23
C LEU A 232 2.46 -6.57 16.55
N GLY A 233 1.80 -7.68 16.21
CA GLY A 233 2.35 -9.02 16.41
C GLY A 233 3.68 -9.20 15.67
N HIS A 234 3.75 -8.75 14.42
CA HIS A 234 4.98 -8.78 13.63
C HIS A 234 6.08 -7.90 14.24
N PHE A 235 5.76 -6.69 14.72
CA PHE A 235 6.70 -5.82 15.43
C PHE A 235 7.25 -6.48 16.70
N LEU A 236 6.38 -7.01 17.56
CA LEU A 236 6.79 -7.66 18.79
C LEU A 236 7.66 -8.89 18.51
N HIS A 237 7.34 -9.64 17.45
CA HIS A 237 8.15 -10.78 17.01
C HIS A 237 9.57 -10.38 16.61
N GLN A 238 9.75 -9.21 15.97
CA GLN A 238 11.09 -8.66 15.66
C GLN A 238 11.87 -8.25 16.92
N HIS A 239 11.22 -8.19 18.08
CA HIS A 239 11.78 -7.88 19.39
C HIS A 239 11.64 -9.06 20.37
N ASP A 240 11.69 -10.29 19.85
CA ASP A 240 11.70 -11.55 20.60
C ASP A 240 10.41 -11.88 21.40
N ALA A 241 9.32 -11.12 21.21
CA ALA A 241 8.02 -11.35 21.83
C ALA A 241 7.00 -11.82 20.78
N SER A 242 6.78 -13.13 20.70
CA SER A 242 6.16 -13.75 19.52
C SER A 242 4.79 -14.36 19.75
N ARG A 243 4.17 -14.21 20.93
CA ARG A 243 2.95 -14.97 21.27
C ARG A 243 1.77 -14.59 20.36
N LEU A 244 1.51 -13.29 20.22
CA LEU A 244 0.47 -12.77 19.34
C LEU A 244 0.74 -13.16 17.88
N TRP A 245 2.00 -13.07 17.45
CA TRP A 245 2.40 -13.42 16.09
C TRP A 245 2.14 -14.88 15.76
N LEU A 246 2.63 -15.80 16.60
CA LEU A 246 2.49 -17.24 16.40
C LEU A 246 1.02 -17.65 16.43
N GLN A 247 0.22 -17.05 17.32
CA GLN A 247 -1.22 -17.30 17.34
C GLN A 247 -1.89 -16.85 16.03
N ARG A 248 -1.54 -15.67 15.50
CA ARG A 248 -2.10 -15.17 14.23
C ARG A 248 -1.71 -16.05 13.04
N LEU A 249 -0.50 -16.60 13.04
CA LEU A 249 -0.07 -17.57 12.03
C LEU A 249 -0.83 -18.89 12.15
N ALA A 250 -1.08 -19.37 13.37
CA ALA A 250 -1.83 -20.60 13.63
C ALA A 250 -3.30 -20.49 13.20
N ASP A 251 -3.91 -19.32 13.35
CA ASP A 251 -5.31 -19.09 12.98
C ASP A 251 -5.52 -18.85 11.47
N HIS A 252 -4.46 -18.98 10.65
CA HIS A 252 -4.54 -18.93 9.18
C HIS A 252 -5.30 -17.72 8.61
N GLY A 253 -5.23 -16.57 9.27
CA GLY A 253 -5.91 -15.35 8.84
C GLY A 253 -7.39 -15.28 9.22
N GLN A 254 -7.89 -16.19 10.06
CA GLN A 254 -9.17 -16.01 10.72
C GLN A 254 -9.08 -14.83 11.71
N PRO A 255 -10.18 -14.07 11.89
CA PRO A 255 -10.24 -13.03 12.93
C PRO A 255 -9.93 -13.65 14.28
N LEU A 256 -8.99 -13.04 15.01
CA LEU A 256 -8.66 -13.51 16.35
C LEU A 256 -9.79 -13.15 17.30
N ASN A 257 -10.08 -14.00 18.28
CA ASN A 257 -10.87 -13.58 19.44
C ASN A 257 -10.18 -12.36 20.08
N THR A 258 -10.91 -11.25 20.21
CA THR A 258 -10.35 -9.97 20.65
C THR A 258 -9.78 -10.03 22.07
N ASP A 259 -10.44 -10.75 22.99
CA ASP A 259 -9.96 -10.87 24.37
C ASP A 259 -8.66 -11.67 24.43
N LEU A 260 -8.57 -12.76 23.67
CA LEU A 260 -7.34 -13.52 23.51
C LEU A 260 -6.23 -12.64 22.91
N ALA A 261 -6.55 -11.87 21.86
CA ALA A 261 -5.59 -11.00 21.18
C ALA A 261 -4.99 -9.97 22.14
N LEU A 262 -5.85 -9.32 22.92
CA LEU A 262 -5.45 -8.32 23.90
C LEU A 262 -4.66 -8.94 25.06
N GLY A 263 -4.99 -10.17 25.46
CA GLY A 263 -4.21 -10.93 26.44
C GLY A 263 -2.78 -11.18 25.96
N LEU A 264 -2.63 -11.78 24.76
CA LEU A 264 -1.32 -12.06 24.16
C LEU A 264 -0.52 -10.77 23.89
N LEU A 265 -1.20 -9.71 23.45
CA LEU A 265 -0.58 -8.41 23.21
C LEU A 265 0.00 -7.80 24.50
N ARG A 266 -0.74 -7.85 25.61
CA ARG A 266 -0.24 -7.36 26.91
C ARG A 266 1.00 -8.13 27.36
N ASP A 267 0.97 -9.44 27.19
CA ASP A 267 2.06 -10.33 27.55
C ASP A 267 3.32 -10.05 26.70
N ASP A 268 3.17 -9.86 25.39
CA ASP A 268 4.28 -9.54 24.50
C ASP A 268 4.81 -8.11 24.74
N LEU A 269 3.94 -7.12 24.95
CA LEU A 269 4.37 -5.75 25.31
C LEU A 269 5.16 -5.73 26.61
N HIS A 270 4.73 -6.49 27.62
CA HIS A 270 5.48 -6.64 28.86
C HIS A 270 6.86 -7.27 28.64
N ALA A 271 6.98 -8.24 27.73
CA ALA A 271 8.26 -8.87 27.40
C ALA A 271 9.24 -7.93 26.69
N VAL A 272 8.73 -7.07 25.77
CA VAL A 272 9.55 -6.06 25.06
C VAL A 272 9.94 -4.89 25.97
N GLY A 273 9.22 -4.67 27.08
CA GLY A 273 9.53 -3.65 28.08
C GLY A 273 8.78 -2.35 27.81
N GLN A 274 9.48 -1.32 27.34
CA GLN A 274 8.92 0.03 27.14
C GLN A 274 8.92 0.47 25.65
N PRO A 275 8.27 -0.28 24.74
CA PRO A 275 8.15 0.18 23.37
C PRO A 275 7.29 1.44 23.29
N LEU A 276 7.63 2.34 22.37
CA LEU A 276 6.78 3.48 22.03
C LEU A 276 5.82 3.08 20.91
N LEU A 277 4.52 3.22 21.16
CA LEU A 277 3.49 3.00 20.14
C LEU A 277 3.01 4.34 19.60
N CYS A 278 3.29 4.61 18.32
CA CYS A 278 2.90 5.81 17.60
C CYS A 278 1.75 5.49 16.63
N PHE A 279 0.59 6.10 16.85
CA PHE A 279 -0.56 6.00 15.96
C PHE A 279 -0.80 7.35 15.28
N ASP A 280 -0.65 7.39 13.96
CA ASP A 280 -0.84 8.60 13.16
C ASP A 280 -2.17 8.57 12.41
N GLU A 281 -2.73 9.75 12.15
CA GLU A 281 -4.05 9.94 11.51
C GLU A 281 -5.22 9.22 12.23
N LEU A 282 -5.17 9.16 13.57
CA LEU A 282 -6.21 8.56 14.44
C LEU A 282 -7.62 9.12 14.20
N ASP A 283 -7.72 10.39 13.82
CA ASP A 283 -8.98 11.07 13.49
C ASP A 283 -9.75 10.36 12.37
N ARG A 284 -9.05 9.65 11.48
CA ARG A 284 -9.67 8.91 10.37
C ARG A 284 -10.47 7.68 10.79
N LEU A 285 -10.31 7.18 12.02
CA LEU A 285 -11.17 6.12 12.56
C LEU A 285 -12.60 6.62 12.85
N GLY A 286 -12.73 7.89 13.27
CA GLY A 286 -14.04 8.48 13.60
C GLY A 286 -14.92 8.69 12.38
N ASP A 287 -14.32 9.03 11.24
CA ASP A 287 -15.02 9.24 9.95
C ASP A 287 -15.68 7.96 9.41
N LEU A 288 -15.21 6.78 9.84
CA LEU A 288 -15.79 5.48 9.48
C LEU A 288 -17.02 5.12 10.31
N MET A 289 -17.16 5.68 11.52
CA MET A 289 -18.32 5.45 12.39
C MET A 289 -19.52 6.35 12.03
N GLN A 290 -19.31 7.38 11.21
CA GLN A 290 -20.35 8.31 10.75
C GLN A 290 -20.90 7.98 9.35
N ARG A 291 -20.46 6.89 8.72
CA ARG A 291 -20.92 6.41 7.41
C ARG A 291 -21.58 5.04 7.52
#